data_AF-A0A1D2R5Q8-F1
#
_entry.id   AF-A0A1D2R5Q8-F1
#
_cell.length_a   1.000
_cell.length_b   1.000
_cell.length_c   1.000
_cell.angle_alpha   90.00
_cell.angle_beta   90.00
_cell.angle_gamma   90.00
#
_symmetry.space_group_name_H-M   'P 1'
#
loop_
_entity.id
_entity.type
_entity.pdbx_description
1 polymer ?
#
loop_
_entity_poly.entity_id
_entity_poly.type
_entity_poly.pdbx_seq_one_letter_code
_entity_poly.pdbx_strand_id
1 'polypeptide(L)'
;MEKITTKGIKKLFSLTRTKIRLAKEAKTEYTKPKPLPLIKLLSGKDIDTVLQAEEYLDQLKEKIDYADNKSAAKTVFELMDIIEGVKYKFEPLEFMVNVDYEKLSEIEGKAKEKQMPVNLLLMTEKERGGLNLFVGYDQPKNTIFLSRVPTTLAYFINFAFNSKYFSDGLKLKNINVILGHRTLILNAVSFAIGDFGANSINETTK
;
A
#
# COMPACT_ATOMS: atom_id res chain seq x y z
N MET A 1 -4.92 -17.28 8.99
CA MET A 1 -4.17 -16.00 9.15
C MET A 1 -3.57 -15.87 10.55
N GLU A 2 -2.38 -15.28 10.68
CA GLU A 2 -1.76 -15.05 11.99
C GLU A 2 -2.50 -13.98 12.81
N LYS A 3 -2.53 -14.17 14.14
CA LYS A 3 -3.16 -13.24 15.09
C LYS A 3 -2.61 -11.80 14.97
N ILE A 4 -1.33 -11.65 14.63
CA ILE A 4 -0.69 -10.34 14.48
C ILE A 4 -1.20 -9.58 13.24
N THR A 5 -1.44 -10.29 12.13
CA THR A 5 -2.02 -9.75 10.90
C THR A 5 -3.44 -9.25 11.14
N THR A 6 -4.29 -10.04 11.80
CA THR A 6 -5.66 -9.62 12.16
C THR A 6 -5.65 -8.33 13.00
N LYS A 7 -4.73 -8.22 13.98
CA LYS A 7 -4.56 -6.99 14.77
C LYS A 7 -4.10 -5.81 13.90
N GLY A 8 -3.22 -6.06 12.94
CA GLY A 8 -2.80 -5.10 11.93
C GLY A 8 -3.93 -4.54 11.08
N ILE A 9 -4.79 -5.42 10.57
CA ILE A 9 -5.97 -5.03 9.77
C ILE A 9 -6.92 -4.18 10.62
N LYS A 10 -7.20 -4.59 11.87
CA LYS A 10 -8.02 -3.78 12.80
C LYS A 10 -7.41 -2.40 13.07
N LYS A 11 -6.08 -2.31 13.17
CA LYS A 11 -5.38 -1.03 13.31
C LYS A 11 -5.50 -0.17 12.04
N LEU A 12 -5.47 -0.77 10.85
CA LEU A 12 -5.73 -0.08 9.58
C LEU A 12 -7.16 0.46 9.50
N PHE A 13 -8.19 -0.27 9.94
CA PHE A 13 -9.55 0.27 10.05
C PHE A 13 -9.61 1.51 10.94
N SER A 14 -8.99 1.44 12.12
CA SER A 14 -8.93 2.58 13.06
C SER A 14 -8.19 3.78 12.47
N LEU A 15 -7.09 3.54 11.77
CA LEU A 15 -6.34 4.59 11.07
C LEU A 15 -7.17 5.21 9.95
N THR A 16 -7.82 4.40 9.12
CA THR A 16 -8.68 4.85 8.01
C THR A 16 -9.78 5.77 8.51
N ARG A 17 -10.51 5.36 9.56
CA ARG A 17 -11.50 6.21 10.24
C ARG A 17 -10.93 7.55 10.68
N THR A 18 -9.73 7.51 11.26
CA THR A 18 -9.04 8.74 11.71
C THR A 18 -8.73 9.66 10.54
N LYS A 19 -8.23 9.12 9.42
CA LYS A 19 -7.88 9.92 8.24
C LYS A 19 -9.12 10.51 7.56
N ILE A 20 -10.23 9.77 7.50
CA ILE A 20 -11.53 10.30 7.02
C ILE A 20 -12.01 11.45 7.91
N ARG A 21 -11.96 11.29 9.24
CA ARG A 21 -12.33 12.37 10.18
C ARG A 21 -11.49 13.62 9.95
N LEU A 22 -10.16 13.47 9.87
CA LEU A 22 -9.25 14.59 9.60
C LEU A 22 -9.50 15.23 8.24
N ALA A 23 -9.87 14.44 7.22
CA ALA A 23 -10.25 14.94 5.90
C ALA A 23 -11.49 15.85 5.99
N LYS A 24 -12.51 15.44 6.75
CA LYS A 24 -13.71 16.24 7.00
C LYS A 24 -13.39 17.53 7.76
N GLU A 25 -12.56 17.45 8.80
CA GLU A 25 -12.09 18.62 9.57
C GLU A 25 -11.31 19.61 8.67
N ALA A 26 -10.54 19.09 7.72
CA ALA A 26 -9.81 19.87 6.71
C ALA A 26 -10.68 20.30 5.51
N LYS A 27 -12.00 20.05 5.53
CA LYS A 27 -12.94 20.36 4.43
C LYS A 27 -12.49 19.75 3.09
N THR A 28 -12.01 18.51 3.14
CA THR A 28 -11.82 17.66 1.97
C THR A 28 -13.16 17.04 1.60
N GLU A 29 -13.69 17.40 0.43
CA GLU A 29 -14.95 16.85 -0.09
C GLU A 29 -14.72 15.55 -0.87
N TYR A 30 -13.56 15.46 -1.50
CA TYR A 30 -13.30 14.61 -2.65
C TYR A 30 -12.09 13.71 -2.40
N THR A 31 -12.08 12.51 -2.96
CA THR A 31 -10.88 11.67 -2.99
C THR A 31 -9.89 12.17 -4.04
N LYS A 32 -8.62 11.77 -3.92
CA LYS A 32 -7.60 12.00 -4.94
C LYS A 32 -6.73 10.74 -5.12
N PRO A 33 -6.76 10.07 -6.29
CA PRO A 33 -7.56 10.40 -7.48
C PRO A 33 -9.05 10.05 -7.29
N LYS A 34 -9.86 10.42 -8.29
CA LYS A 34 -11.28 10.09 -8.38
C LYS A 34 -11.54 9.25 -9.62
N PRO A 35 -12.06 8.04 -9.51
CA PRO A 35 -12.31 7.28 -8.27
C PRO A 35 -11.01 6.76 -7.62
N LEU A 36 -11.14 6.25 -6.39
CA LEU A 36 -10.09 5.47 -5.72
C LEU A 36 -9.71 4.23 -6.55
N PRO A 37 -8.46 4.10 -7.02
CA PRO A 37 -8.12 3.24 -8.14
C PRO A 37 -8.02 1.77 -7.76
N LEU A 38 -7.50 1.44 -6.57
CA LEU A 38 -7.46 0.04 -6.11
C LEU A 38 -8.85 -0.46 -5.77
N ILE A 39 -9.70 0.36 -5.16
CA ILE A 39 -11.09 -0.02 -4.89
C ILE A 39 -11.84 -0.27 -6.20
N LYS A 40 -11.68 0.61 -7.19
CA LYS A 40 -12.25 0.40 -8.52
C LYS A 40 -11.76 -0.89 -9.16
N LEU A 41 -10.45 -1.13 -9.10
CA LEU A 41 -9.83 -2.33 -9.68
C LEU A 41 -10.29 -3.63 -8.99
N LEU A 42 -10.33 -3.65 -7.64
CA LEU A 42 -10.55 -4.86 -6.85
C LEU A 42 -12.04 -5.16 -6.61
N SER A 43 -12.88 -4.13 -6.55
CA SER A 43 -14.30 -4.22 -6.19
C SER A 43 -15.26 -3.64 -7.22
N GLY A 44 -14.76 -2.98 -8.27
CA GLY A 44 -15.58 -2.36 -9.30
C GLY A 44 -16.38 -1.14 -8.82
N LYS A 45 -16.07 -0.62 -7.62
CA LYS A 45 -16.80 0.50 -7.03
C LYS A 45 -16.09 1.82 -7.32
N ASP A 46 -16.89 2.81 -7.71
CA ASP A 46 -16.42 4.19 -7.88
C ASP A 46 -16.62 4.97 -6.58
N ILE A 47 -15.50 5.34 -5.94
CA ILE A 47 -15.47 6.12 -4.69
C ILE A 47 -14.77 7.45 -4.98
N ASP A 48 -15.55 8.52 -5.12
CA ASP A 48 -15.09 9.84 -5.57
C ASP A 48 -15.04 10.88 -4.44
N THR A 49 -15.73 10.60 -3.33
CA THR A 49 -15.92 11.54 -2.22
C THR A 49 -15.48 10.97 -0.88
N VAL A 50 -15.16 11.86 0.05
CA VAL A 50 -14.82 11.48 1.44
C VAL A 50 -16.03 10.84 2.14
N LEU A 51 -17.25 11.24 1.80
CA LEU A 51 -18.47 10.63 2.33
C LEU A 51 -18.62 9.18 1.85
N GLN A 52 -18.48 8.93 0.55
CA GLN A 52 -18.52 7.56 0.00
C GLN A 52 -17.41 6.68 0.58
N ALA A 53 -16.22 7.24 0.85
CA ALA A 53 -15.14 6.52 1.50
C ALA A 53 -15.49 6.09 2.95
N GLU A 54 -16.24 6.91 3.68
CA GLU A 54 -16.75 6.57 5.01
C GLU A 54 -17.81 5.47 4.95
N GLU A 55 -18.81 5.62 4.09
CA GLU A 55 -19.84 4.60 3.87
C GLU A 55 -19.22 3.27 3.44
N TYR A 56 -18.21 3.32 2.58
CA TYR A 56 -17.51 2.13 2.13
C TYR A 56 -16.66 1.48 3.25
N LEU A 57 -16.05 2.27 4.12
CA LEU A 57 -15.32 1.76 5.30
C LEU A 57 -16.24 0.93 6.21
N ASP A 58 -17.47 1.38 6.44
CA ASP A 58 -18.44 0.64 7.26
C ASP A 58 -18.86 -0.66 6.58
N GLN A 59 -19.09 -0.65 5.26
CA GLN A 59 -19.36 -1.88 4.49
C GLN A 59 -18.21 -2.89 4.55
N LEU A 60 -16.95 -2.42 4.45
CA LEU A 60 -15.77 -3.29 4.58
C LEU A 60 -15.71 -3.94 5.97
N LYS A 61 -16.05 -3.18 7.01
CA LYS A 61 -16.02 -3.66 8.39
C LYS A 61 -17.06 -4.77 8.64
N GLU A 62 -18.23 -4.68 8.01
CA GLU A 62 -19.29 -5.69 8.13
C GLU A 62 -18.98 -6.96 7.32
N LYS A 63 -18.28 -6.81 6.20
CA LYS A 63 -18.06 -7.90 5.22
C LYS A 63 -16.74 -8.63 5.37
N ILE A 64 -15.77 -8.08 6.09
CA ILE A 64 -14.45 -8.69 6.20
C ILE A 64 -14.54 -10.08 6.84
N ASP A 65 -14.08 -11.07 6.08
CA ASP A 65 -13.83 -12.41 6.60
C ASP A 65 -12.34 -12.56 6.91
N TYR A 66 -12.02 -12.70 8.19
CA TYR A 66 -10.64 -12.90 8.65
C TYR A 66 -10.13 -14.34 8.46
N ALA A 67 -11.02 -15.29 8.14
CA ALA A 67 -10.64 -16.66 7.83
C ALA A 67 -10.18 -16.81 6.36
N ASP A 68 -10.77 -16.05 5.44
CA ASP A 68 -10.32 -15.95 4.05
C ASP A 68 -9.17 -14.94 3.90
N ASN A 69 -7.97 -15.46 3.64
CA ASN A 69 -6.78 -14.64 3.44
C ASN A 69 -6.95 -13.64 2.28
N LYS A 70 -7.60 -14.05 1.18
CA LYS A 70 -7.71 -13.22 -0.02
C LYS A 70 -8.66 -12.05 0.21
N SER A 71 -9.80 -12.30 0.83
CA SER A 71 -10.75 -11.26 1.27
C SER A 71 -10.09 -10.25 2.21
N ALA A 72 -9.31 -10.73 3.18
CA ALA A 72 -8.61 -9.88 4.12
C ALA A 72 -7.47 -9.06 3.49
N ALA A 73 -6.67 -9.68 2.61
CA ALA A 73 -5.59 -9.01 1.87
C ALA A 73 -6.15 -7.91 0.96
N LYS A 74 -7.24 -8.22 0.24
CA LYS A 74 -7.99 -7.23 -0.55
C LYS A 74 -8.44 -6.06 0.32
N THR A 75 -9.03 -6.34 1.49
CA THR A 75 -9.48 -5.29 2.41
C THR A 75 -8.33 -4.39 2.86
N VAL A 76 -7.12 -4.93 3.09
CA VAL A 76 -5.93 -4.12 3.41
C VAL A 76 -5.63 -3.10 2.31
N PHE A 77 -5.63 -3.53 1.04
CA PHE A 77 -5.39 -2.62 -0.08
C PHE A 77 -6.47 -1.55 -0.22
N GLU A 78 -7.73 -1.91 -0.04
CA GLU A 78 -8.84 -0.95 -0.09
C GLU A 78 -8.76 0.08 1.04
N LEU A 79 -8.37 -0.33 2.26
CA LEU A 79 -8.13 0.59 3.37
C LEU A 79 -6.94 1.54 3.10
N MET A 80 -5.85 1.02 2.53
CA MET A 80 -4.70 1.85 2.14
C MET A 80 -5.11 2.89 1.08
N ASP A 81 -5.90 2.47 0.08
CA ASP A 81 -6.38 3.33 -0.99
C ASP A 81 -7.25 4.48 -0.46
N ILE A 82 -8.16 4.20 0.48
CA ILE A 82 -8.92 5.24 1.17
C ILE A 82 -8.00 6.20 1.91
N ILE A 83 -7.05 5.69 2.69
CA ILE A 83 -6.12 6.52 3.46
C ILE A 83 -5.37 7.49 2.54
N GLU A 84 -4.76 6.99 1.47
CA GLU A 84 -4.03 7.83 0.52
C GLU A 84 -4.95 8.82 -0.19
N GLY A 85 -6.15 8.39 -0.54
CA GLY A 85 -7.12 9.18 -1.28
C GLY A 85 -7.71 10.36 -0.51
N VAL A 86 -7.78 10.29 0.83
CA VAL A 86 -8.41 11.35 1.64
C VAL A 86 -7.41 12.27 2.33
N LYS A 87 -6.14 11.88 2.45
CA LYS A 87 -5.19 12.53 3.37
C LYS A 87 -4.50 13.79 2.81
N TYR A 88 -4.64 14.04 1.52
CA TYR A 88 -3.82 14.98 0.74
C TYR A 88 -3.93 16.47 1.12
N LYS A 89 -4.94 16.89 1.89
CA LYS A 89 -5.08 18.30 2.34
C LYS A 89 -4.49 18.58 3.72
N PHE A 90 -4.21 17.56 4.53
CA PHE A 90 -3.84 17.74 5.94
C PHE A 90 -2.58 16.99 6.36
N GLU A 91 -2.10 16.04 5.55
CA GLU A 91 -0.84 15.36 5.85
C GLU A 91 0.36 16.17 5.34
N PRO A 92 1.45 16.22 6.13
CA PRO A 92 2.75 16.68 5.66
C PRO A 92 3.28 15.90 4.45
N LEU A 93 4.12 16.54 3.63
CA LEU A 93 4.64 15.98 2.39
C LEU A 93 5.45 14.69 2.59
N GLU A 94 6.17 14.56 3.70
CA GLU A 94 6.95 13.35 4.02
C GLU A 94 6.08 12.10 4.23
N PHE A 95 4.79 12.28 4.50
CA PHE A 95 3.81 11.20 4.59
C PHE A 95 3.06 10.97 3.28
N MET A 96 3.23 11.81 2.27
CA MET A 96 2.66 11.63 0.94
C MET A 96 3.55 10.70 0.10
N VAL A 97 3.03 10.27 -1.06
CA VAL A 97 3.80 9.55 -2.07
C VAL A 97 4.78 10.54 -2.72
N ASN A 98 6.07 10.22 -2.73
CA ASN A 98 7.14 11.08 -3.25
C ASN A 98 7.63 10.67 -4.65
N VAL A 99 6.97 9.71 -5.29
CA VAL A 99 7.22 9.29 -6.67
C VAL A 99 5.95 9.44 -7.48
N ASP A 100 6.08 9.86 -8.74
CA ASP A 100 4.98 9.95 -9.68
C ASP A 100 4.96 8.75 -10.65
N TYR A 101 4.00 8.78 -11.56
CA TYR A 101 3.82 7.73 -12.56
C TYR A 101 5.01 7.63 -13.53
N GLU A 102 5.60 8.76 -13.92
CA GLU A 102 6.78 8.78 -14.78
C GLU A 102 7.94 8.06 -14.10
N LYS A 103 8.17 8.36 -12.82
CA LYS A 103 9.22 7.70 -12.04
C LYS A 103 8.98 6.20 -11.90
N LEU A 104 7.73 5.78 -11.66
CA LEU A 104 7.39 4.35 -11.61
C LEU A 104 7.59 3.66 -12.96
N SER A 105 7.30 4.34 -14.06
CA SER A 105 7.53 3.84 -15.43
C SER A 105 9.03 3.69 -15.73
N GLU A 106 9.86 4.62 -15.29
CA GLU A 106 11.34 4.48 -15.38
C GLU A 106 11.84 3.27 -14.60
N ILE A 107 11.30 3.03 -13.40
CA ILE A 107 11.65 1.89 -12.55
C ILE A 107 11.26 0.59 -13.25
N GLU A 108 10.04 0.51 -13.79
CA GLU A 108 9.59 -0.64 -14.58
C GLU A 108 10.51 -0.91 -15.77
N GLY A 109 10.85 0.14 -16.54
CA GLY A 109 11.73 0.03 -17.70
C GLY A 109 13.10 -0.56 -17.33
N LYS A 110 13.72 -0.03 -16.28
CA LYS A 110 15.01 -0.53 -15.76
C LYS A 110 14.89 -1.96 -15.21
N ALA A 111 13.82 -2.27 -14.50
CA ALA A 111 13.57 -3.60 -13.96
C ALA A 111 13.48 -4.63 -15.09
N LYS A 112 12.72 -4.30 -16.14
CA LYS A 112 12.52 -5.14 -17.32
C LYS A 112 13.78 -5.34 -18.14
N GLU A 113 14.53 -4.26 -18.41
CA GLU A 113 15.79 -4.32 -19.16
C GLU A 113 16.80 -5.25 -18.49
N LYS A 114 16.93 -5.15 -17.16
CA LYS A 114 17.88 -5.92 -16.37
C LYS A 114 17.32 -7.23 -15.81
N GLN A 115 16.07 -7.57 -16.15
CA GLN A 115 15.34 -8.74 -15.63
C GLN A 115 15.43 -8.90 -14.11
N MET A 116 15.27 -7.79 -13.37
CA MET A 116 15.41 -7.76 -11.91
C MET A 116 14.10 -7.43 -11.20
N PRO A 117 13.94 -7.88 -9.95
CA PRO A 117 12.79 -7.52 -9.15
C PRO A 117 12.88 -6.09 -8.61
N VAL A 118 11.72 -5.54 -8.25
CA VAL A 118 11.61 -4.38 -7.36
C VAL A 118 11.52 -4.87 -5.92
N ASN A 119 12.34 -4.31 -5.05
CA ASN A 119 12.31 -4.55 -3.61
C ASN A 119 11.53 -3.44 -2.92
N LEU A 120 10.45 -3.80 -2.25
CA LEU A 120 9.71 -2.94 -1.33
C LEU A 120 10.35 -3.05 0.06
N LEU A 121 11.20 -2.08 0.39
CA LEU A 121 11.95 -2.01 1.63
C LEU A 121 11.12 -1.30 2.71
N LEU A 122 10.60 -2.06 3.67
CA LEU A 122 9.70 -1.56 4.71
C LEU A 122 10.42 -1.42 6.05
N MET A 123 10.73 -0.18 6.43
CA MET A 123 11.46 0.16 7.66
C MET A 123 12.77 -0.64 7.82
N THR A 124 13.51 -0.83 6.73
CA THR A 124 14.81 -1.54 6.71
C THR A 124 15.95 -0.55 6.88
N GLU A 125 17.05 -0.99 7.48
CA GLU A 125 18.26 -0.17 7.64
C GLU A 125 19.18 -0.21 6.41
N LYS A 126 19.05 -1.22 5.54
CA LYS A 126 19.98 -1.49 4.45
C LYS A 126 19.27 -1.63 3.11
N GLU A 127 19.96 -1.21 2.06
CA GLU A 127 19.59 -1.50 0.67
C GLU A 127 19.81 -3.00 0.36
N ARG A 128 19.17 -3.48 -0.71
CA ARG A 128 19.41 -4.82 -1.26
C ARG A 128 19.78 -4.74 -2.74
N GLY A 129 20.29 -5.83 -3.29
CA GLY A 129 20.50 -5.93 -4.74
C GLY A 129 19.16 -5.81 -5.48
N GLY A 130 19.09 -4.94 -6.49
CA GLY A 130 17.88 -4.67 -7.28
C GLY A 130 17.43 -3.21 -7.20
N LEU A 131 16.20 -2.94 -7.65
CA LEU A 131 15.60 -1.60 -7.56
C LEU A 131 14.84 -1.48 -6.25
N ASN A 132 15.29 -0.59 -5.37
CA ASN A 132 14.78 -0.49 -4.00
C ASN A 132 13.82 0.70 -3.87
N LEU A 133 12.55 0.42 -3.61
CA LEU A 133 11.55 1.41 -3.16
C LEU A 133 11.47 1.36 -1.64
N PHE A 134 11.77 2.47 -0.97
CA PHE A 134 11.87 2.52 0.48
C PHE A 134 10.67 3.23 1.13
N VAL A 135 10.14 2.61 2.18
CA VAL A 135 9.18 3.21 3.10
C VAL A 135 9.75 3.23 4.52
N GLY A 136 9.90 4.41 5.10
CA GLY A 136 10.31 4.57 6.49
C GLY A 136 10.91 5.94 6.80
N TYR A 137 11.50 6.08 7.99
CA TYR A 137 12.03 7.36 8.47
C TYR A 137 13.46 7.62 7.98
N ASP A 138 14.35 6.67 8.22
CA ASP A 138 15.78 6.78 7.91
C ASP A 138 16.10 6.05 6.61
N GLN A 139 16.07 6.78 5.50
CA GLN A 139 16.25 6.22 4.17
C GLN A 139 17.67 5.64 3.98
N PRO A 140 17.82 4.34 3.64
CA PRO A 140 19.10 3.78 3.26
C PRO A 140 19.63 4.44 1.98
N LYS A 141 20.96 4.51 1.84
CA LYS A 141 21.59 5.02 0.61
C LYS A 141 21.11 4.22 -0.60
N ASN A 142 21.20 4.82 -1.79
CA ASN A 142 20.87 4.16 -3.07
C ASN A 142 19.45 3.56 -3.16
N THR A 143 18.50 4.05 -2.35
CA THR A 143 17.09 3.70 -2.45
C THR A 143 16.28 4.83 -3.05
N ILE A 144 15.09 4.53 -3.57
CA ILE A 144 14.11 5.50 -4.02
C ILE A 144 13.12 5.70 -2.88
N PHE A 145 13.06 6.91 -2.33
CA PHE A 145 12.17 7.23 -1.23
C PHE A 145 10.71 7.27 -1.72
N LEU A 146 9.88 6.37 -1.20
CA LEU A 146 8.45 6.40 -1.47
C LEU A 146 7.73 7.32 -0.47
N SER A 147 7.89 7.06 0.83
CA SER A 147 7.25 7.82 1.91
C SER A 147 7.71 7.35 3.29
N ARG A 148 7.31 8.05 4.36
CA ARG A 148 7.46 7.58 5.75
C ARG A 148 6.43 6.52 6.16
N VAL A 149 5.31 6.38 5.45
CA VAL A 149 4.20 5.48 5.84
C VAL A 149 3.88 4.43 4.79
N PRO A 150 3.56 3.19 5.22
CA PRO A 150 3.35 2.06 4.30
C PRO A 150 2.07 2.13 3.48
N THR A 151 1.10 2.97 3.86
CA THR A 151 -0.14 3.12 3.10
C THR A 151 0.11 3.71 1.71
N THR A 152 1.21 4.46 1.52
CA THR A 152 1.65 4.98 0.22
C THR A 152 1.94 3.90 -0.83
N LEU A 153 2.16 2.66 -0.39
CA LEU A 153 2.30 1.53 -1.31
C LEU A 153 1.03 1.29 -2.13
N ALA A 154 -0.15 1.80 -1.72
CA ALA A 154 -1.35 1.75 -2.55
C ALA A 154 -1.11 2.31 -3.97
N TYR A 155 -0.33 3.40 -4.06
CA TYR A 155 0.02 4.00 -5.35
C TYR A 155 0.87 3.05 -6.22
N PHE A 156 1.92 2.46 -5.63
CA PHE A 156 2.76 1.47 -6.32
C PHE A 156 2.00 0.19 -6.67
N ILE A 157 1.17 -0.33 -5.77
CA ILE A 157 0.40 -1.56 -5.99
C ILE A 157 -0.58 -1.37 -7.14
N ASN A 158 -1.25 -0.21 -7.22
CA ASN A 158 -2.11 0.11 -8.34
C ASN A 158 -1.33 0.14 -9.65
N PHE A 159 -0.17 0.79 -9.66
CA PHE A 159 0.72 0.78 -10.82
C PHE A 159 1.13 -0.64 -11.22
N ALA A 160 1.53 -1.47 -10.24
CA ALA A 160 1.98 -2.83 -10.46
C ALA A 160 0.90 -3.74 -11.07
N PHE A 161 -0.36 -3.64 -10.64
CA PHE A 161 -1.47 -4.40 -11.24
C PHE A 161 -1.81 -3.98 -12.67
N ASN A 162 -1.39 -2.78 -13.09
CA ASN A 162 -1.56 -2.32 -14.47
C ASN A 162 -0.31 -2.61 -15.33
N SER A 163 0.75 -3.15 -14.74
CA SER A 163 2.00 -3.49 -15.43
C SER A 163 2.03 -4.97 -15.82
N LYS A 164 2.27 -5.27 -17.10
CA LYS A 164 2.49 -6.64 -17.58
C LYS A 164 3.80 -7.26 -17.05
N TYR A 165 4.74 -6.42 -16.60
CA TYR A 165 6.01 -6.87 -16.03
C TYR A 165 5.87 -7.25 -14.56
N PHE A 166 5.10 -6.46 -13.79
CA PHE A 166 4.90 -6.67 -12.35
C PHE A 166 3.65 -7.48 -12.01
N SER A 167 2.78 -7.77 -12.98
CA SER A 167 1.58 -8.56 -12.71
C SER A 167 1.18 -9.49 -13.86
N ASP A 168 0.38 -10.49 -13.51
CA ASP A 168 -0.45 -11.30 -14.40
C ASP A 168 -1.87 -11.32 -13.83
N GLY A 169 -2.74 -10.46 -14.38
CA GLY A 169 -4.02 -10.10 -13.76
C GLY A 169 -3.79 -9.46 -12.38
N LEU A 170 -4.44 -9.99 -11.35
CA LEU A 170 -4.25 -9.54 -9.96
C LEU A 170 -3.16 -10.32 -9.22
N LYS A 171 -2.29 -11.04 -9.91
CA LYS A 171 -1.16 -11.74 -9.29
C LYS A 171 0.13 -10.96 -9.53
N LEU A 172 0.74 -10.46 -8.46
CA LEU A 172 2.03 -9.78 -8.47
C LEU A 172 3.15 -10.78 -8.81
N LYS A 173 4.15 -10.30 -9.55
CA LYS A 173 5.40 -11.00 -9.89
C LYS A 173 6.55 -10.01 -9.93
N ASN A 174 7.79 -10.50 -9.82
CA ASN A 174 9.00 -9.65 -9.81
C ASN A 174 9.00 -8.54 -8.75
N ILE A 175 8.33 -8.79 -7.62
CA ILE A 175 8.28 -7.89 -6.47
C ILE A 175 8.68 -8.69 -5.24
N ASN A 176 9.66 -8.18 -4.50
CA ASN A 176 10.01 -8.66 -3.17
C ASN A 176 9.51 -7.67 -2.13
N VAL A 177 8.99 -8.15 -1.01
CA VAL A 177 8.67 -7.33 0.17
C VAL A 177 9.66 -7.66 1.27
N ILE A 178 10.43 -6.68 1.72
CA ILE A 178 11.43 -6.84 2.75
C ILE A 178 10.95 -6.11 4.00
N LEU A 179 10.73 -6.84 5.08
CA LEU A 179 10.26 -6.28 6.34
C LEU A 179 11.43 -6.13 7.33
N GLY A 180 11.87 -4.89 7.56
CA GLY A 180 12.95 -4.58 8.51
C GLY A 180 12.47 -4.39 9.95
N HIS A 181 11.30 -3.78 10.13
CA HIS A 181 10.67 -3.62 11.45
C HIS A 181 9.22 -4.13 11.47
N ARG A 182 8.85 -4.86 12.53
CA ARG A 182 7.54 -5.50 12.64
C ARG A 182 6.55 -4.65 13.43
N THR A 183 5.87 -3.73 12.76
CA THR A 183 4.65 -3.09 13.33
C THR A 183 3.39 -3.83 12.92
N LEU A 184 2.29 -3.62 13.66
CA LEU A 184 0.99 -4.21 13.32
C LEU A 184 0.56 -3.87 11.88
N ILE A 185 0.66 -2.60 11.48
CA ILE A 185 0.28 -2.17 10.12
C ILE A 185 1.20 -2.81 9.08
N LEU A 186 2.51 -2.81 9.32
CA LEU A 186 3.47 -3.39 8.39
C LEU A 186 3.26 -4.89 8.18
N ASN A 187 2.91 -5.62 9.24
CA ASN A 187 2.55 -7.04 9.11
C ASN A 187 1.30 -7.24 8.24
N ALA A 188 0.27 -6.40 8.39
CA ALA A 188 -0.93 -6.47 7.55
C ALA A 188 -0.63 -6.14 6.07
N VAL A 189 0.18 -5.12 5.83
CA VAL A 189 0.59 -4.72 4.47
C VAL A 189 1.47 -5.79 3.82
N SER A 190 2.49 -6.29 4.52
CA SER A 190 3.37 -7.36 4.03
C SER A 190 2.59 -8.65 3.74
N PHE A 191 1.66 -9.02 4.63
CA PHE A 191 0.73 -10.12 4.39
C PHE A 191 -0.08 -9.93 3.11
N ALA A 192 -0.71 -8.76 2.92
CA ALA A 192 -1.57 -8.52 1.76
C ALA A 192 -0.80 -8.55 0.44
N ILE A 193 0.40 -7.96 0.41
CA ILE A 193 1.26 -7.98 -0.78
C ILE A 193 1.75 -9.40 -1.09
N GLY A 194 2.07 -10.19 -0.06
CA GLY A 194 2.44 -11.60 -0.21
C GLY A 194 1.29 -12.48 -0.70
N ASP A 195 0.07 -12.29 -0.19
CA ASP A 195 -1.12 -13.04 -0.60
C ASP A 195 -1.47 -12.79 -2.08
N PHE A 196 -1.20 -11.58 -2.58
CA PHE A 196 -1.31 -11.24 -4.00
C PHE A 196 -0.10 -11.70 -4.85
N GLY A 197 0.87 -12.42 -4.28
CA GLY A 197 1.90 -13.16 -5.03
C GLY A 197 3.31 -12.57 -4.98
N ALA A 198 3.55 -11.48 -4.27
CA ALA A 198 4.90 -10.98 -4.06
C ALA A 198 5.71 -11.94 -3.16
N ASN A 199 7.02 -11.95 -3.34
CA ASN A 199 7.91 -12.76 -2.52
C ASN A 199 8.23 -12.03 -1.20
N SER A 200 7.77 -12.56 -0.07
CA SER A 200 8.00 -11.96 1.25
C SER A 200 9.30 -12.46 1.88
N ILE A 201 10.20 -11.52 2.18
CA ILE A 201 11.49 -11.77 2.81
C ILE A 201 11.50 -11.09 4.17
N ASN A 202 11.56 -11.90 5.24
CA ASN A 202 11.69 -11.37 6.59
C ASN A 202 13.16 -11.15 6.93
N GLU A 203 13.54 -9.92 7.27
CA GLU A 203 14.80 -9.70 7.97
C GLU A 203 14.57 -10.11 9.42
N THR A 204 15.12 -11.25 9.81
CA THR A 204 15.34 -11.52 11.23
C THR A 204 16.39 -10.53 11.69
N THR A 205 15.94 -9.40 12.23
CA THR A 205 16.77 -8.57 13.10
C THR A 205 17.17 -9.45 14.27
N LYS A 206 18.43 -9.90 14.26
CA LYS A 206 19.10 -10.49 15.43
C LYS A 206 19.36 -9.40 16.46
#